data_AF-A0A9R1TWI7-F1
#
_entry.id   AF-A0A9R1TWI7-F1
#
_cell.length_a   1.000
_cell.length_b   1.000
_cell.length_c   1.000
_cell.angle_alpha   90.00
_cell.angle_beta   90.00
_cell.angle_gamma   90.00
#
_symmetry.space_group_name_H-M   'P 1'
#
loop_
_entity.id
_entity.type
_entity.pdbx_description
1 polymer ?
#
loop_
_entity_poly.entity_id
_entity_poly.type
_entity_poly.pdbx_seq_one_letter_code
_entity_poly.pdbx_strand_id
1 'polypeptide(L)'
;MRKKSDDMSLLRDWRGALQTPHVYRVGSSSVRVQTQCLIALVILFVPLVFYAYPRIMNNDCHSKINCRECSDHYVYNSTYPLTAPSKSSAGVTYKVSIISDLDTDSKVQDKGLWVSHVKKGVLMWKPKERRISLHFDEKHITLSSNIAMKDRGMELSELVTFDGKILTFDDRTGLVFYLERDKIYPWIILMDGDGKTAKGFKSEWAAVKDNLLYVGSMGKEWTTPGGDFVNNHPMWMKIISPRGDVRSVDWTDNYKKLRRAINIEFPGYMLHESGTWSEKRKSWFFLPRRCSGERYNETTDEVMSCNYLLTADEDFSRIQTTKIVGRIPIRGFSSFKFLPDTDDTIIIALKSEEYQGRTATYITAFTIEGEILLADMKIADLKFEGFEFV
;
A
#
# COMPACT_ATOMS: atom_id res chain seq x y z
N MET A 1 22.38 28.76 84.89
CA MET A 1 22.96 27.42 84.65
C MET A 1 21.82 26.40 84.51
N ARG A 2 21.97 25.39 83.63
CA ARG A 2 21.00 24.36 83.20
C ARG A 2 20.19 24.68 81.93
N LYS A 3 20.87 24.64 80.78
CA LYS A 3 20.25 24.34 79.47
C LYS A 3 21.26 23.84 78.43
N LYS A 4 22.23 23.03 78.86
CA LYS A 4 23.29 22.43 78.01
C LYS A 4 23.59 20.95 78.32
N SER A 5 22.74 20.30 79.13
CA SER A 5 22.96 18.94 79.64
C SER A 5 22.08 17.88 78.96
N ASP A 6 20.92 18.26 78.42
CA ASP A 6 19.93 17.28 77.93
C ASP A 6 20.12 16.88 76.46
N ASP A 7 20.92 17.63 75.70
CA ASP A 7 21.15 17.36 74.27
C ASP A 7 22.24 16.28 74.05
N MET A 8 23.14 16.13 75.02
CA MET A 8 24.21 15.11 75.02
C MET A 8 23.74 13.74 75.53
N SER A 9 22.64 13.67 76.31
CA SER A 9 22.06 12.38 76.73
C SER A 9 21.23 11.76 75.61
N LEU A 10 20.49 12.58 74.84
CA LEU A 10 19.68 12.09 73.72
C LEU A 10 20.57 11.44 72.65
N LEU A 11 21.67 12.08 72.25
CA LEU A 11 22.60 11.54 71.24
C LEU A 11 23.34 10.27 71.69
N ARG A 12 23.48 10.04 73.00
CA ARG A 12 24.11 8.82 73.55
C ARG A 12 23.15 7.63 73.52
N ASP A 13 21.85 7.86 73.68
CA ASP A 13 20.80 6.83 73.59
C ASP A 13 20.59 6.32 72.16
N TRP A 14 20.73 7.18 71.13
CA TRP A 14 20.61 6.75 69.73
C TRP A 14 21.72 5.78 69.29
N ARG A 15 22.93 5.93 69.84
CA ARG A 15 24.04 5.01 69.53
C ARG A 15 23.85 3.63 70.15
N GLY A 16 23.13 3.54 71.29
CA GLY A 16 22.75 2.25 71.89
C GLY A 16 21.68 1.51 71.09
N ALA A 17 20.69 2.24 70.55
CA ALA A 17 19.60 1.66 69.77
C ALA A 17 20.03 1.08 68.41
N LEU A 18 21.14 1.55 67.83
CA LEU A 18 21.70 1.03 66.57
C LEU A 18 22.59 -0.21 66.73
N GLN A 19 23.02 -0.53 67.96
CA GLN A 19 23.82 -1.73 68.24
C GLN A 19 22.99 -2.90 68.78
N THR A 20 21.71 -2.67 69.10
CA THR A 20 20.79 -3.74 69.48
C THR A 20 20.23 -4.42 68.23
N PRO A 21 20.43 -5.73 68.02
CA PRO A 21 19.85 -6.43 66.87
C PRO A 21 18.33 -6.33 66.91
N HIS A 22 17.71 -5.95 65.78
CA HIS A 22 16.25 -5.87 65.66
C HIS A 22 15.62 -7.24 65.92
N VAL A 23 14.94 -7.38 67.06
CA VAL A 23 14.20 -8.59 67.41
C VAL A 23 12.81 -8.51 66.77
N TYR A 24 12.63 -9.21 65.65
CA TYR A 24 11.31 -9.44 65.08
C TYR A 24 10.63 -10.61 65.81
N ARG A 25 9.50 -10.36 66.48
CA ARG A 25 8.70 -11.39 67.14
C ARG A 25 7.70 -11.96 66.13
N VAL A 26 7.95 -13.17 65.66
CA VAL A 26 6.95 -14.03 64.97
C VAL A 26 6.85 -15.31 65.79
N GLY A 27 5.64 -15.65 66.27
CA GLY A 27 5.27 -16.94 66.88
C GLY A 27 6.28 -17.63 67.82
N SER A 28 6.07 -17.51 69.14
CA SER A 28 6.66 -18.26 70.29
C SER A 28 8.16 -18.62 70.29
N SER A 29 8.95 -18.20 69.30
CA SER A 29 10.36 -18.52 69.16
C SER A 29 11.07 -17.30 68.59
N SER A 30 11.88 -16.65 69.41
CA SER A 30 12.65 -15.46 69.02
C SER A 30 13.82 -15.87 68.12
N VAL A 31 13.62 -15.80 66.80
CA VAL A 31 14.66 -16.00 65.78
C VAL A 31 15.62 -14.81 65.81
N ARG A 32 16.86 -15.06 66.27
CA ARG A 32 17.93 -14.06 66.25
C ARG A 32 18.62 -14.11 64.89
N VAL A 33 18.24 -13.22 63.98
CA VAL A 33 18.93 -13.08 62.69
C VAL A 33 20.28 -12.40 62.94
N GLN A 34 21.34 -13.19 63.05
CA GLN A 34 22.69 -12.66 63.11
C GLN A 34 23.06 -12.08 61.74
N THR A 35 23.53 -10.83 61.71
CA THR A 35 23.98 -10.13 60.50
C THR A 35 25.03 -10.92 59.71
N GLN A 36 25.81 -11.76 60.38
CA GLN A 36 26.77 -12.67 59.77
C GLN A 36 26.09 -13.75 58.89
N CYS A 37 24.93 -14.27 59.27
CA CYS A 37 24.16 -15.22 58.43
C CYS A 37 23.58 -14.55 57.19
N LEU A 38 23.16 -13.29 57.29
CA LEU A 38 22.68 -12.50 56.14
C LEU A 38 23.81 -12.25 55.13
N ILE A 39 25.00 -11.88 55.62
CA ILE A 39 26.18 -11.69 54.77
C ILE A 39 26.57 -13.02 54.10
N ALA A 40 26.57 -14.13 54.85
CA ALA A 40 26.85 -15.45 54.28
C ALA A 40 25.84 -15.85 53.20
N LEU A 41 24.54 -15.57 53.40
CA LEU A 41 23.50 -15.82 52.39
C LEU A 41 23.70 -14.98 51.12
N VAL A 42 24.06 -13.71 51.25
CA VAL A 42 24.33 -12.84 50.09
C VAL A 42 25.57 -13.31 49.33
N ILE A 43 26.65 -13.67 50.04
CA ILE A 43 27.89 -14.19 49.42
C ILE A 43 27.64 -15.52 48.70
N LEU A 44 26.72 -16.36 49.18
CA LEU A 44 26.37 -17.62 48.52
C LEU A 44 25.41 -17.42 47.34
N PHE A 45 24.46 -16.49 47.46
CA PHE A 45 23.39 -16.33 46.48
C PHE A 45 23.84 -15.51 45.26
N VAL A 46 24.68 -14.48 45.44
CA VAL A 46 25.14 -13.62 44.34
C VAL A 46 25.93 -14.41 43.27
N PRO A 47 26.92 -15.27 43.61
CA PRO A 47 27.61 -16.09 42.63
C PRO A 47 26.69 -17.10 41.95
N LEU A 48 25.71 -17.66 42.69
CA LEU A 48 24.70 -18.57 42.15
C LEU A 48 23.83 -17.89 41.09
N VAL A 49 23.43 -16.64 41.33
CA VAL A 49 22.71 -15.81 40.36
C VAL A 49 23.60 -15.53 39.15
N PHE A 50 24.85 -15.12 39.33
CA PHE A 50 25.77 -14.88 38.21
C PHE A 50 26.14 -16.15 37.41
N TYR A 51 26.12 -17.32 38.04
CA TYR A 51 26.35 -18.61 37.38
C TYR A 51 25.09 -19.14 36.67
N ALA A 52 23.91 -18.94 37.26
CA ALA A 52 22.65 -19.40 36.69
C ALA A 52 22.07 -18.44 35.64
N TYR A 53 22.32 -17.13 35.75
CA TYR A 53 21.76 -16.11 34.85
C TYR A 53 22.13 -16.33 33.37
N PRO A 54 23.39 -16.65 33.00
CA PRO A 54 23.73 -16.98 31.62
C PRO A 54 23.06 -18.28 31.16
N ARG A 55 22.80 -19.24 32.06
CA ARG A 55 22.17 -20.53 31.70
C ARG A 55 20.65 -20.43 31.56
N ILE A 56 20.01 -19.52 32.29
CA ILE A 56 18.57 -19.24 32.19
C ILE A 56 18.29 -18.34 30.96
N MET A 57 19.17 -17.37 30.66
CA MET A 57 19.08 -16.55 29.44
C MET A 57 19.55 -17.30 28.19
N ASN A 58 20.40 -18.34 28.29
CA ASN A 58 20.77 -19.20 27.15
C ASN A 58 19.79 -20.34 26.88
N ASN A 59 18.65 -20.40 27.57
CA ASN A 59 17.50 -21.21 27.13
C ASN A 59 16.66 -20.43 26.10
N ASP A 60 17.33 -19.69 25.21
CA ASP A 60 16.75 -19.39 23.92
C ASP A 60 16.54 -20.72 23.22
N CYS A 61 15.28 -21.04 22.97
CA CYS A 61 14.84 -22.09 22.07
C CYS A 61 15.29 -21.77 20.64
N HIS A 62 16.58 -21.80 20.38
CA HIS A 62 17.07 -22.18 19.07
C HIS A 62 17.01 -23.70 19.01
N SER A 63 15.82 -24.22 18.70
CA SER A 63 15.81 -25.43 17.88
C SER A 63 16.62 -25.05 16.64
N LYS A 64 17.84 -25.60 16.55
CA LYS A 64 18.56 -25.62 15.30
C LYS A 64 17.78 -26.56 14.38
N ILE A 65 16.67 -26.06 13.84
CA ILE A 65 16.29 -26.43 12.50
C ILE A 65 17.53 -26.06 11.68
N ASN A 66 18.23 -27.07 11.18
CA ASN A 66 19.20 -26.88 10.10
C ASN A 66 18.42 -26.32 8.90
N CYS A 67 18.07 -25.04 8.91
CA CYS A 67 17.71 -24.30 7.73
C CYS A 67 19.00 -24.18 6.91
N ARG A 68 19.21 -25.20 6.06
CA ARG A 68 20.21 -25.18 4.98
C ARG A 68 19.82 -24.23 3.84
N GLU A 69 18.78 -23.40 4.03
CA GLU A 69 18.33 -22.36 3.10
C GLU A 69 18.27 -21.01 3.83
N CYS A 70 19.42 -20.42 4.13
CA CYS A 70 19.51 -19.01 4.55
C CYS A 70 20.62 -18.30 3.77
N SER A 71 20.76 -18.65 2.50
CA SER A 71 21.61 -17.97 1.51
C SER A 71 21.04 -18.17 0.10
N ASP A 72 19.72 -18.25 -0.04
CA ASP A 72 19.13 -18.08 -1.37
C ASP A 72 19.21 -16.60 -1.72
N HIS A 73 20.22 -16.26 -2.53
CA HIS A 73 20.22 -15.03 -3.31
C HIS A 73 18.90 -15.01 -4.08
N TYR A 74 17.95 -14.23 -3.57
CA TYR A 74 16.67 -14.08 -4.24
C TYR A 74 16.90 -13.26 -5.51
N VAL A 75 16.57 -13.85 -6.64
CA VAL A 75 16.69 -13.22 -7.96
C VAL A 75 15.30 -12.77 -8.37
N TYR A 76 15.13 -11.45 -8.49
CA TYR A 76 13.87 -10.87 -8.95
C TYR A 76 13.60 -11.27 -10.41
N ASN A 77 12.39 -11.75 -10.70
CA ASN A 77 11.97 -12.03 -12.06
C ASN A 77 11.50 -10.75 -12.75
N SER A 78 12.37 -10.16 -13.56
CA SER A 78 12.11 -8.93 -14.31
C SER A 78 11.38 -9.15 -15.65
N THR A 79 10.78 -10.32 -15.89
CA THR A 79 10.07 -10.61 -17.13
C THR A 79 8.86 -9.67 -17.28
N TYR A 80 8.86 -8.83 -18.31
CA TYR A 80 7.76 -7.93 -18.63
C TYR A 80 7.72 -7.60 -20.14
N PRO A 81 6.56 -7.68 -20.80
CA PRO A 81 5.33 -8.35 -20.36
C PRO A 81 5.54 -9.85 -20.08
N LEU A 82 4.62 -10.51 -19.36
CA LEU A 82 4.75 -11.95 -19.07
C LEU A 82 4.64 -12.83 -20.32
N THR A 83 3.82 -12.43 -21.29
CA THR A 83 3.79 -13.03 -22.62
C THR A 83 4.64 -12.22 -23.59
N ALA A 84 5.64 -12.87 -24.20
CA ALA A 84 6.50 -12.22 -25.19
C ALA A 84 5.66 -11.60 -26.34
N PRO A 85 5.89 -10.32 -26.69
CA PRO A 85 5.19 -9.68 -27.79
C PRO A 85 5.46 -10.38 -29.14
N SER A 86 4.43 -10.50 -29.97
CA SER A 86 4.57 -11.05 -31.33
C SER A 86 4.89 -9.94 -32.33
N LYS A 87 6.06 -10.02 -32.97
CA LYS A 87 6.56 -9.00 -33.92
C LYS A 87 6.30 -9.45 -35.35
N SER A 88 5.78 -8.55 -36.18
CA SER A 88 5.53 -8.77 -37.62
C SER A 88 5.94 -7.54 -38.43
N SER A 89 5.96 -7.64 -39.76
CA SER A 89 6.19 -6.49 -40.65
C SER A 89 5.10 -5.41 -40.54
N ALA A 90 3.91 -5.78 -40.07
CA ALA A 90 2.76 -4.88 -39.90
C ALA A 90 2.76 -4.12 -38.57
N GLY A 91 3.48 -4.62 -37.55
CA GLY A 91 3.45 -4.05 -36.20
C GLY A 91 3.79 -5.07 -35.12
N VAL A 92 3.59 -4.65 -33.86
CA VAL A 92 3.83 -5.47 -32.66
C VAL A 92 2.50 -5.74 -31.96
N THR A 93 2.29 -6.99 -31.57
CA THR A 93 1.07 -7.46 -30.92
C THR A 93 1.37 -7.91 -29.51
N TYR A 94 0.59 -7.43 -28.55
CA TYR A 94 0.73 -7.69 -27.12
C TYR A 94 -0.54 -8.35 -26.57
N LYS A 95 -0.38 -9.23 -25.58
CA LYS A 95 -1.48 -9.69 -24.75
C LYS A 95 -1.73 -8.66 -23.67
N VAL A 96 -3.00 -8.38 -23.40
CA VAL A 96 -3.43 -7.42 -22.38
C VAL A 96 -4.54 -8.02 -21.54
N SER A 97 -4.69 -7.52 -20.32
CA SER A 97 -5.81 -7.85 -19.45
C SER A 97 -6.32 -6.62 -18.72
N ILE A 98 -7.61 -6.67 -18.38
CA ILE A 98 -8.26 -5.70 -17.50
C ILE A 98 -9.00 -6.43 -16.38
N ILE A 99 -9.06 -5.81 -15.20
CA ILE A 99 -9.75 -6.33 -14.01
C ILE A 99 -10.87 -5.37 -13.55
N SER A 100 -12.01 -5.93 -13.15
CA SER A 100 -13.17 -5.13 -12.73
C SER A 100 -13.18 -4.85 -11.24
N ASP A 101 -13.63 -3.65 -10.90
CA ASP A 101 -14.20 -3.37 -9.59
C ASP A 101 -15.72 -3.24 -9.77
N LEU A 102 -16.48 -4.07 -9.06
CA LEU A 102 -17.94 -4.09 -9.13
C LEU A 102 -18.58 -3.35 -7.95
N ASP A 103 -17.79 -2.65 -7.14
CA ASP A 103 -18.22 -2.00 -5.91
C ASP A 103 -18.99 -2.99 -5.03
N THR A 104 -20.15 -2.59 -4.51
CA THR A 104 -21.02 -3.43 -3.69
C THR A 104 -21.66 -4.60 -4.45
N ASP A 105 -21.72 -4.53 -5.79
CA ASP A 105 -22.29 -5.58 -6.64
C ASP A 105 -21.32 -6.76 -6.81
N SER A 106 -20.10 -6.66 -6.30
CA SER A 106 -19.17 -7.78 -6.15
C SER A 106 -19.76 -8.91 -5.27
N LYS A 107 -20.66 -8.58 -4.33
CA LYS A 107 -21.21 -9.56 -3.39
C LYS A 107 -22.24 -10.47 -4.05
N VAL A 108 -22.00 -11.78 -3.99
CA VAL A 108 -22.99 -12.80 -4.36
C VAL A 108 -23.91 -13.07 -3.17
N GLN A 109 -25.18 -12.70 -3.34
CA GLN A 109 -26.22 -12.83 -2.31
C GLN A 109 -26.27 -14.24 -1.71
N ASP A 110 -26.39 -14.30 -0.38
CA ASP A 110 -26.55 -15.51 0.44
C ASP A 110 -25.46 -16.58 0.28
N LYS A 111 -24.30 -16.24 -0.29
CA LYS A 111 -23.17 -17.18 -0.47
C LYS A 111 -21.92 -16.86 0.33
N GLY A 112 -21.85 -15.68 0.96
CA GLY A 112 -20.62 -15.21 1.63
C GLY A 112 -19.43 -15.23 0.67
N LEU A 113 -19.68 -14.80 -0.57
CA LEU A 113 -18.76 -14.90 -1.69
C LEU A 113 -18.79 -13.56 -2.44
N TRP A 114 -17.61 -13.06 -2.79
CA TRP A 114 -17.45 -11.86 -3.61
C TRP A 114 -16.76 -12.22 -4.91
N VAL A 115 -17.04 -11.48 -5.98
CA VAL A 115 -16.54 -11.76 -7.33
C VAL A 115 -16.01 -10.51 -8.02
N SER A 116 -15.09 -10.75 -8.95
CA SER A 116 -14.59 -9.77 -9.93
C SER A 116 -14.39 -10.46 -11.28
N HIS A 117 -14.22 -9.70 -12.34
CA HIS A 117 -14.10 -10.18 -13.71
C HIS A 117 -12.77 -9.74 -14.34
N VAL A 118 -12.06 -10.70 -14.93
CA VAL A 118 -10.91 -10.45 -15.81
C VAL A 118 -11.37 -10.54 -17.25
N LYS A 119 -11.03 -9.55 -18.07
CA LYS A 119 -11.10 -9.66 -19.54
C LYS A 119 -9.70 -9.70 -20.12
N LYS A 120 -9.44 -10.71 -20.94
CA LYS A 120 -8.21 -10.86 -21.72
C LYS A 120 -8.41 -10.25 -23.10
N GLY A 121 -7.33 -9.77 -23.71
CA GLY A 121 -7.40 -9.12 -25.00
C GLY A 121 -6.06 -9.07 -25.72
N VAL A 122 -6.08 -8.38 -26.85
CA VAL A 122 -4.93 -8.18 -27.72
C VAL A 122 -4.85 -6.72 -28.13
N LEU A 123 -3.66 -6.13 -27.97
CA LEU A 123 -3.32 -4.80 -28.47
C LEU A 123 -2.33 -4.94 -29.63
N MET A 124 -2.59 -4.27 -30.75
CA MET A 124 -1.66 -4.16 -31.87
C MET A 124 -1.21 -2.70 -32.04
N TRP A 125 0.09 -2.49 -31.97
CA TRP A 125 0.75 -1.23 -32.28
C TRP A 125 1.32 -1.27 -33.70
N LYS A 126 0.97 -0.28 -34.52
CA LYS A 126 1.48 -0.11 -35.88
C LYS A 126 2.30 1.19 -35.97
N PRO A 127 3.64 1.13 -35.76
CA PRO A 127 4.48 2.33 -35.68
C PRO A 127 4.40 3.22 -36.93
N LYS A 128 4.39 2.62 -38.13
CA LYS A 128 4.35 3.34 -39.42
C LYS A 128 3.04 4.10 -39.64
N GLU A 129 1.93 3.54 -39.17
CA GLU A 129 0.59 4.15 -39.27
C GLU A 129 0.31 5.07 -38.07
N ARG A 130 1.19 5.11 -37.05
CA ARG A 130 0.94 5.70 -35.73
C ARG A 130 -0.42 5.30 -35.15
N ARG A 131 -0.80 4.02 -35.33
CA ARG A 131 -2.14 3.53 -35.02
C ARG A 131 -2.12 2.39 -34.02
N ILE A 132 -3.02 2.47 -33.05
CA ILE A 132 -3.29 1.41 -32.07
C ILE A 132 -4.65 0.79 -32.41
N SER A 133 -4.73 -0.53 -32.36
CA SER A 133 -6.00 -1.26 -32.37
C SER A 133 -6.03 -2.24 -31.22
N LEU A 134 -7.18 -2.37 -30.58
CA LEU A 134 -7.34 -3.22 -29.42
C LEU A 134 -8.67 -3.98 -29.50
N HIS A 135 -8.64 -5.23 -29.07
CA HIS A 135 -9.79 -6.11 -28.99
C HIS A 135 -9.74 -6.91 -27.69
N PHE A 136 -10.85 -6.99 -26.98
CA PHE A 136 -11.01 -7.87 -25.81
C PHE A 136 -11.89 -9.06 -26.18
N ASP A 137 -11.62 -10.21 -25.57
CA ASP A 137 -12.42 -11.40 -25.70
C ASP A 137 -13.86 -11.12 -25.20
N GLU A 138 -14.86 -11.72 -25.85
CA GLU A 138 -16.27 -11.48 -25.51
C GLU A 138 -16.60 -11.94 -24.08
N LYS A 139 -16.02 -13.07 -23.66
CA LYS A 139 -16.24 -13.67 -22.35
C LYS A 139 -15.20 -13.16 -21.35
N HIS A 140 -15.66 -12.81 -20.16
CA HIS A 140 -14.79 -12.58 -19.01
C HIS A 140 -14.59 -13.88 -18.22
N ILE A 141 -13.52 -13.90 -17.43
CA ILE A 141 -13.25 -14.92 -16.42
C ILE A 141 -13.69 -14.36 -15.07
N THR A 142 -14.50 -15.12 -14.32
CA THR A 142 -14.93 -14.73 -12.98
C THR A 142 -13.95 -15.24 -11.93
N LEU A 143 -13.35 -14.31 -11.20
CA LEU A 143 -12.57 -14.57 -10.01
C LEU A 143 -13.47 -14.46 -8.78
N SER A 144 -13.16 -15.21 -7.72
CA SER A 144 -13.95 -15.16 -6.50
C SER A 144 -13.12 -15.38 -5.24
N SER A 145 -13.61 -14.84 -4.12
CA SER A 145 -13.04 -15.02 -2.79
C SER A 145 -14.15 -15.00 -1.73
N ASN A 146 -13.93 -15.72 -0.64
CA ASN A 146 -14.79 -15.70 0.56
C ASN A 146 -14.24 -14.75 1.65
N ILE A 147 -13.21 -13.98 1.34
CA ILE A 147 -12.59 -13.03 2.28
C ILE A 147 -13.16 -11.63 2.00
N ALA A 148 -13.65 -10.99 3.06
CA ALA A 148 -14.23 -9.66 3.01
C ALA A 148 -13.98 -8.92 4.33
N MET A 149 -14.04 -7.60 4.27
CA MET A 149 -13.97 -6.73 5.44
C MET A 149 -15.19 -5.81 5.43
N LYS A 150 -15.95 -5.82 6.53
CA LYS A 150 -17.24 -5.13 6.62
C LYS A 150 -18.16 -5.46 5.42
N ASP A 151 -18.23 -6.74 5.10
CA ASP A 151 -19.13 -7.29 4.06
C ASP A 151 -18.84 -6.84 2.62
N ARG A 152 -17.62 -6.31 2.37
CA ARG A 152 -17.12 -5.91 1.05
C ARG A 152 -15.77 -6.57 0.76
N GLY A 153 -15.53 -6.96 -0.49
CA GLY A 153 -14.30 -7.60 -0.95
C GLY A 153 -14.34 -7.88 -2.44
N MET A 154 -13.20 -8.25 -3.03
CA MET A 154 -13.04 -8.41 -4.48
C MET A 154 -13.37 -7.16 -5.31
N GLU A 155 -13.20 -5.99 -4.71
CA GLU A 155 -13.29 -4.69 -5.38
C GLU A 155 -11.88 -4.33 -5.85
N LEU A 156 -11.56 -4.79 -7.06
CA LEU A 156 -10.18 -4.92 -7.53
C LEU A 156 -9.76 -3.69 -8.36
N SER A 157 -8.96 -2.82 -7.75
CA SER A 157 -8.73 -1.45 -8.26
C SER A 157 -7.44 -1.23 -9.05
N GLU A 158 -6.62 -2.27 -9.31
CA GLU A 158 -5.48 -2.18 -10.24
C GLU A 158 -5.00 -3.58 -10.67
N LEU A 159 -4.23 -3.64 -11.77
CA LEU A 159 -3.52 -4.81 -12.28
C LEU A 159 -2.05 -4.44 -12.56
N VAL A 160 -1.09 -5.19 -12.00
CA VAL A 160 0.34 -4.93 -12.21
C VAL A 160 1.16 -6.21 -12.31
N THR A 161 2.13 -6.26 -13.22
CA THR A 161 3.12 -7.33 -13.24
C THR A 161 4.26 -7.03 -12.27
N PHE A 162 4.51 -7.94 -11.32
CA PHE A 162 5.58 -7.83 -10.34
C PHE A 162 6.14 -9.23 -10.03
N ASP A 163 7.47 -9.36 -10.09
CA ASP A 163 8.19 -10.62 -9.87
C ASP A 163 7.62 -11.82 -10.66
N GLY A 164 7.42 -11.65 -11.96
CA GLY A 164 6.89 -12.70 -12.83
C GLY A 164 5.44 -13.11 -12.56
N LYS A 165 4.69 -12.34 -11.76
CA LYS A 165 3.28 -12.58 -11.43
C LYS A 165 2.43 -11.36 -11.76
N ILE A 166 1.15 -11.59 -12.05
CA ILE A 166 0.16 -10.52 -12.14
C ILE A 166 -0.48 -10.36 -10.77
N LEU A 167 -0.43 -9.17 -10.22
CA LEU A 167 -1.02 -8.81 -8.95
C LEU A 167 -2.24 -7.90 -9.13
N THR A 168 -3.18 -8.00 -8.20
CA THR A 168 -4.36 -7.14 -8.11
C THR A 168 -4.70 -6.87 -6.64
N PHE A 169 -5.48 -5.82 -6.38
CA PHE A 169 -5.59 -5.22 -5.06
C PHE A 169 -7.04 -4.99 -4.70
N ASP A 170 -7.50 -5.57 -3.60
CA ASP A 170 -8.83 -5.32 -3.05
C ASP A 170 -8.79 -4.07 -2.16
N ASP A 171 -9.44 -2.99 -2.60
CA ASP A 171 -9.44 -1.68 -1.93
C ASP A 171 -10.23 -1.69 -0.60
N ARG A 172 -10.92 -2.78 -0.27
CA ARG A 172 -11.74 -2.92 0.95
C ARG A 172 -10.98 -3.63 2.04
N THR A 173 -10.46 -4.80 1.70
CA THR A 173 -9.72 -5.66 2.63
C THR A 173 -8.26 -5.24 2.75
N GLY A 174 -7.72 -4.57 1.74
CA GLY A 174 -6.29 -4.29 1.59
C GLY A 174 -5.50 -5.53 1.15
N LEU A 175 -6.16 -6.61 0.73
CA LEU A 175 -5.48 -7.80 0.25
C LEU A 175 -4.87 -7.56 -1.12
N VAL A 176 -3.60 -7.94 -1.25
CA VAL A 176 -2.94 -8.11 -2.53
C VAL A 176 -3.09 -9.57 -2.91
N PHE A 177 -3.61 -9.81 -4.10
CA PHE A 177 -3.71 -11.14 -4.67
C PHE A 177 -2.77 -11.29 -5.85
N TYR A 178 -2.33 -12.51 -6.13
CA TYR A 178 -1.76 -12.85 -7.43
C TYR A 178 -2.73 -13.71 -8.24
N LEU A 179 -2.68 -13.54 -9.56
CA LEU A 179 -3.42 -14.34 -10.51
C LEU A 179 -2.53 -15.48 -11.00
N GLU A 180 -3.08 -16.69 -10.99
CA GLU A 180 -2.47 -17.84 -11.63
C GLU A 180 -3.52 -18.57 -12.45
N ARG A 181 -3.33 -18.59 -13.77
CA ARG A 181 -4.30 -19.07 -14.76
C ARG A 181 -5.61 -18.26 -14.68
N ASP A 182 -6.68 -18.88 -14.20
CA ASP A 182 -8.01 -18.30 -14.08
C ASP A 182 -8.47 -18.28 -12.61
N LYS A 183 -7.51 -18.26 -11.68
CA LYS A 183 -7.74 -18.22 -10.23
C LYS A 183 -6.95 -17.08 -9.59
N ILE A 184 -7.39 -16.70 -8.39
CA ILE A 184 -6.83 -15.63 -7.59
C ILE A 184 -6.43 -16.18 -6.22
N TYR A 185 -5.30 -15.74 -5.70
CA TYR A 185 -4.72 -16.25 -4.46
C TYR A 185 -4.21 -15.10 -3.58
N PRO A 186 -4.60 -15.03 -2.29
CA PRO A 186 -4.09 -14.02 -1.38
C PRO A 186 -2.58 -14.13 -1.24
N TRP A 187 -1.88 -13.00 -1.22
CA TRP A 187 -0.44 -12.94 -0.97
C TRP A 187 -0.13 -12.24 0.36
N ILE A 188 -0.50 -10.96 0.46
CA ILE A 188 -0.24 -10.11 1.64
C ILE A 188 -1.45 -9.22 1.90
N ILE A 189 -1.53 -8.67 3.11
CA ILE A 189 -2.55 -7.69 3.50
C ILE A 189 -1.91 -6.35 3.85
N LEU A 190 -2.53 -5.27 3.40
CA LEU A 190 -2.09 -3.90 3.59
C LEU A 190 -3.10 -3.17 4.47
N MET A 191 -2.65 -2.63 5.61
CA MET A 191 -3.51 -1.87 6.53
C MET A 191 -3.42 -0.36 6.29
N ASP A 192 -4.50 0.37 6.57
CA ASP A 192 -4.63 1.79 6.22
C ASP A 192 -3.58 2.69 6.90
N GLY A 193 -3.26 3.83 6.27
CA GLY A 193 -2.33 4.83 6.80
C GLY A 193 -0.90 4.30 7.02
N ASP A 194 -0.38 4.47 8.24
CA ASP A 194 0.94 3.98 8.64
C ASP A 194 1.01 2.45 8.81
N GLY A 195 -0.11 1.75 8.64
CA GLY A 195 -0.23 0.29 8.79
C GLY A 195 -0.66 -0.15 10.19
N LYS A 196 -0.91 0.77 11.12
CA LYS A 196 -1.36 0.47 12.49
C LYS A 196 -2.86 0.74 12.68
N THR A 197 -3.66 0.30 11.73
CA THR A 197 -5.12 0.47 11.75
C THR A 197 -5.82 -0.87 11.52
N ALA A 198 -7.08 -0.99 11.96
CA ALA A 198 -7.90 -2.18 11.74
C ALA A 198 -8.59 -2.20 10.36
N LYS A 199 -8.47 -1.11 9.59
CA LYS A 199 -9.11 -0.94 8.28
C LYS A 199 -8.12 -1.34 7.19
N GLY A 200 -8.58 -2.06 6.17
CA GLY A 200 -7.80 -2.33 4.96
C GLY A 200 -7.38 -1.03 4.27
N PHE A 201 -6.18 -1.04 3.69
CA PHE A 201 -5.68 0.05 2.88
C PHE A 201 -6.47 0.13 1.57
N LYS A 202 -7.06 1.29 1.31
CA LYS A 202 -7.81 1.54 0.08
C LYS A 202 -6.84 1.70 -1.09
N SER A 203 -6.42 0.58 -1.68
CA SER A 203 -5.44 0.54 -2.75
C SER A 203 -6.10 0.98 -4.05
N GLU A 204 -5.56 1.99 -4.71
CA GLU A 204 -6.16 2.60 -5.90
C GLU A 204 -5.25 2.52 -7.12
N TRP A 205 -3.94 2.32 -6.91
CA TRP A 205 -2.96 2.21 -7.99
C TRP A 205 -1.70 1.50 -7.51
N ALA A 206 -0.94 0.95 -8.45
CA ALA A 206 0.30 0.26 -8.17
C ALA A 206 1.35 0.46 -9.28
N ALA A 207 2.61 0.52 -8.89
CA ALA A 207 3.75 0.70 -9.77
C ALA A 207 4.95 -0.13 -9.31
N VAL A 208 5.88 -0.40 -10.21
CA VAL A 208 7.13 -1.09 -9.90
C VAL A 208 8.31 -0.13 -10.11
N LYS A 209 9.17 0.00 -9.10
CA LYS A 209 10.40 0.81 -9.14
C LYS A 209 11.48 0.08 -8.37
N ASP A 210 12.68 -0.06 -8.96
CA ASP A 210 13.83 -0.71 -8.33
C ASP A 210 13.51 -2.09 -7.72
N ASN A 211 12.73 -2.91 -8.45
CA ASN A 211 12.25 -4.24 -8.01
C ASN A 211 11.40 -4.22 -6.73
N LEU A 212 10.86 -3.08 -6.35
CA LEU A 212 9.89 -2.94 -5.27
C LEU A 212 8.52 -2.58 -5.85
N LEU A 213 7.47 -3.10 -5.23
CA LEU A 213 6.09 -2.77 -5.57
C LEU A 213 5.63 -1.59 -4.70
N TYR A 214 5.18 -0.53 -5.35
CA TYR A 214 4.62 0.67 -4.74
C TYR A 214 3.11 0.64 -4.92
N VAL A 215 2.36 0.71 -3.82
CA VAL A 215 0.89 0.69 -3.83
C VAL A 215 0.39 1.96 -3.14
N GLY A 216 -0.34 2.78 -3.88
CA GLY A 216 -0.91 4.02 -3.37
C GLY A 216 -2.42 3.94 -3.20
N SER A 217 -2.93 4.90 -2.44
CA SER A 217 -4.36 5.16 -2.28
C SER A 217 -4.73 6.43 -3.06
N MET A 218 -5.89 7.02 -2.76
CA MET A 218 -6.49 8.13 -3.50
C MET A 218 -5.62 9.40 -3.58
N GLY A 219 -4.60 9.54 -2.72
CA GLY A 219 -3.65 10.65 -2.79
C GLY A 219 -4.22 12.02 -2.39
N LYS A 220 -5.34 12.03 -1.67
CA LYS A 220 -5.94 13.23 -1.07
C LYS A 220 -6.32 12.98 0.39
N GLU A 221 -6.66 14.05 1.10
CA GLU A 221 -7.20 13.96 2.44
C GLU A 221 -8.49 13.10 2.44
N TRP A 222 -8.63 12.23 3.45
CA TRP A 222 -9.92 11.59 3.71
C TRP A 222 -10.86 12.64 4.28
N THR A 223 -12.04 12.74 3.70
CA THR A 223 -13.05 13.73 4.05
C THR A 223 -14.38 13.07 4.33
N THR A 224 -15.29 13.79 4.98
CA THR A 224 -16.72 13.46 4.95
C THR A 224 -17.25 13.58 3.50
N PRO A 225 -18.45 13.05 3.20
CA PRO A 225 -19.14 13.29 1.94
C PRO A 225 -19.25 14.76 1.52
N GLY A 226 -19.32 15.68 2.50
CA GLY A 226 -19.37 17.14 2.30
C GLY A 226 -18.00 17.83 2.25
N GLY A 227 -16.90 17.06 2.28
CA GLY A 227 -15.55 17.59 2.10
C GLY A 227 -14.86 18.10 3.36
N ASP A 228 -15.40 17.82 4.55
CA ASP A 228 -14.72 18.18 5.80
C ASP A 228 -13.59 17.19 6.10
N PHE A 229 -12.43 17.73 6.49
CA PHE A 229 -11.23 16.95 6.78
C PHE A 229 -11.44 15.92 7.91
N VAL A 230 -10.87 14.73 7.74
CA VAL A 230 -10.86 13.68 8.78
C VAL A 230 -9.44 13.19 9.07
N ASN A 231 -8.68 12.77 8.06
CA ASN A 231 -7.29 12.28 8.21
C ASN A 231 -6.52 12.28 6.87
N ASN A 232 -5.22 11.98 6.91
CA ASN A 232 -4.34 11.87 5.73
C ASN A 232 -4.04 10.42 5.30
N HIS A 233 -4.78 9.41 5.79
CA HIS A 233 -4.43 8.01 5.51
C HIS A 233 -4.34 7.67 4.01
N PRO A 234 -5.22 8.19 3.12
CA PRO A 234 -5.11 7.93 1.68
C PRO A 234 -3.90 8.59 0.99
N MET A 235 -3.13 9.41 1.72
CA MET A 235 -1.85 9.97 1.26
C MET A 235 -0.64 9.13 1.69
N TRP A 236 -0.85 8.02 2.39
CA TRP A 236 0.21 7.04 2.65
C TRP A 236 0.40 6.10 1.46
N MET A 237 1.56 5.48 1.43
CA MET A 237 1.97 4.51 0.41
C MET A 237 2.53 3.25 1.06
N LYS A 238 2.34 2.11 0.40
CA LYS A 238 2.94 0.84 0.79
C LYS A 238 4.04 0.49 -0.22
N ILE A 239 5.23 0.21 0.29
CA ILE A 239 6.38 -0.25 -0.49
C ILE A 239 6.67 -1.68 -0.07
N ILE A 240 6.63 -2.59 -1.02
CA ILE A 240 6.58 -4.03 -0.80
C ILE A 240 7.77 -4.68 -1.48
N SER A 241 8.54 -5.45 -0.71
CA SER A 241 9.62 -6.28 -1.25
C SER A 241 9.04 -7.47 -2.02
N PRO A 242 9.79 -8.09 -2.94
CA PRO A 242 9.31 -9.31 -3.59
C PRO A 242 9.07 -10.48 -2.64
N ARG A 243 9.63 -10.43 -1.42
CA ARG A 243 9.39 -11.40 -0.35
C ARG A 243 8.16 -11.07 0.50
N GLY A 244 7.51 -9.93 0.25
CA GLY A 244 6.30 -9.49 0.96
C GLY A 244 6.57 -8.59 2.16
N ASP A 245 7.80 -8.08 2.35
CA ASP A 245 8.08 -7.12 3.42
C ASP A 245 7.42 -5.79 3.09
N VAL A 246 6.58 -5.28 4.00
CA VAL A 246 5.80 -4.07 3.77
C VAL A 246 6.35 -2.91 4.60
N ARG A 247 6.60 -1.78 3.94
CA ARG A 247 6.90 -0.50 4.58
C ARG A 247 5.84 0.54 4.22
N SER A 248 5.27 1.18 5.24
CA SER A 248 4.39 2.33 5.05
C SER A 248 5.19 3.63 5.01
N VAL A 249 4.94 4.48 4.02
CA VAL A 249 5.62 5.77 3.84
C VAL A 249 4.58 6.88 3.67
N ASP A 250 4.77 7.98 4.39
CA ASP A 250 3.94 9.17 4.23
C ASP A 250 4.33 9.90 2.93
N TRP A 251 3.37 10.03 2.02
CA TRP A 251 3.50 10.72 0.74
C TRP A 251 2.68 12.02 0.67
N THR A 252 2.20 12.51 1.82
CA THR A 252 1.38 13.72 1.94
C THR A 252 1.96 14.90 1.17
N ASP A 253 3.25 15.20 1.33
CA ASP A 253 3.88 16.33 0.66
C ASP A 253 4.04 16.12 -0.86
N ASN A 254 4.26 14.87 -1.30
CA ASN A 254 4.37 14.53 -2.72
C ASN A 254 3.02 14.77 -3.42
N TYR A 255 1.92 14.28 -2.85
CA TYR A 255 0.58 14.53 -3.40
C TYR A 255 0.21 16.01 -3.40
N LYS A 256 0.57 16.75 -2.34
CA LYS A 256 0.38 18.21 -2.30
C LYS A 256 1.14 18.92 -3.41
N LYS A 257 2.39 18.54 -3.68
CA LYS A 257 3.18 19.06 -4.80
C LYS A 257 2.53 18.74 -6.16
N LEU A 258 2.00 17.53 -6.36
CA LEU A 258 1.28 17.15 -7.58
C LEU A 258 0.08 18.06 -7.85
N ARG A 259 -0.80 18.28 -6.86
CA ARG A 259 -1.96 19.16 -7.06
C ARG A 259 -1.57 20.64 -7.25
N ARG A 260 -0.53 21.11 -6.56
CA ARG A 260 0.02 22.46 -6.71
C ARG A 260 0.58 22.74 -8.09
N ALA A 261 1.08 21.71 -8.80
CA ALA A 261 1.59 21.85 -10.16
C ALA A 261 0.54 22.35 -11.17
N ILE A 262 -0.75 22.24 -10.82
CA ILE A 262 -1.86 22.83 -11.58
C ILE A 262 -2.67 23.85 -10.75
N ASN A 263 -2.04 24.48 -9.76
CA ASN A 263 -2.60 25.52 -8.89
C ASN A 263 -3.83 25.09 -8.08
N ILE A 264 -3.88 23.82 -7.64
CA ILE A 264 -4.90 23.34 -6.72
C ILE A 264 -4.33 23.28 -5.30
N GLU A 265 -5.03 23.88 -4.36
CA GLU A 265 -4.77 23.81 -2.92
C GLU A 265 -6.03 23.39 -2.18
N PHE A 266 -5.87 22.81 -0.99
CA PHE A 266 -7.01 22.51 -0.12
C PHE A 266 -7.81 23.80 0.17
N PRO A 267 -9.15 23.80 0.06
CA PRO A 267 -10.07 22.65 0.02
C PRO A 267 -10.25 21.97 -1.35
N GLY A 268 -9.64 22.48 -2.41
CA GLY A 268 -9.50 21.79 -3.69
C GLY A 268 -8.70 20.48 -3.56
N TYR A 269 -8.89 19.57 -4.51
CA TYR A 269 -8.36 18.22 -4.42
C TYR A 269 -7.98 17.63 -5.78
N MET A 270 -7.18 16.56 -5.71
CA MET A 270 -6.78 15.73 -6.83
C MET A 270 -6.84 14.28 -6.36
N LEU A 271 -7.59 13.44 -7.07
CA LEU A 271 -7.78 12.02 -6.74
C LEU A 271 -6.98 11.19 -7.73
N HIS A 272 -6.16 10.27 -7.22
CA HIS A 272 -5.30 9.39 -7.99
C HIS A 272 -5.79 7.94 -7.92
N GLU A 273 -6.09 7.37 -9.08
CA GLU A 273 -6.31 5.92 -9.30
C GLU A 273 -5.31 5.37 -10.31
N SER A 274 -4.32 6.17 -10.69
CA SER A 274 -3.27 5.65 -11.56
C SER A 274 -1.97 6.43 -11.38
N GLY A 275 -0.88 5.66 -11.31
CA GLY A 275 0.47 6.16 -11.16
C GLY A 275 1.46 5.07 -11.57
N THR A 276 2.50 5.44 -12.31
CA THR A 276 3.56 4.49 -12.69
C THR A 276 4.93 5.15 -12.66
N TRP A 277 5.96 4.32 -12.53
CA TRP A 277 7.36 4.75 -12.62
C TRP A 277 7.94 4.33 -13.96
N SER A 278 8.63 5.25 -14.62
CA SER A 278 9.42 4.95 -15.82
C SER A 278 10.89 4.82 -15.46
N GLU A 279 11.45 3.61 -15.58
CA GLU A 279 12.88 3.40 -15.42
C GLU A 279 13.70 4.13 -16.49
N LYS A 280 13.16 4.24 -17.71
CA LYS A 280 13.82 4.92 -18.83
C LYS A 280 13.92 6.43 -18.64
N ARG A 281 12.88 7.03 -18.04
CA ARG A 281 12.77 8.48 -17.83
C ARG A 281 13.14 8.93 -16.43
N LYS A 282 13.37 7.98 -15.51
CA LYS A 282 13.64 8.23 -14.09
C LYS A 282 12.64 9.22 -13.48
N SER A 283 11.37 9.01 -13.79
CA SER A 283 10.27 9.89 -13.41
C SER A 283 9.00 9.09 -13.11
N TRP A 284 8.23 9.60 -12.15
CA TRP A 284 6.87 9.20 -11.88
C TRP A 284 5.89 9.87 -12.84
N PHE A 285 4.87 9.14 -13.26
CA PHE A 285 3.79 9.61 -14.11
C PHE A 285 2.46 9.35 -13.42
N PHE A 286 1.55 10.34 -13.45
CA PHE A 286 0.21 10.21 -12.88
C PHE A 286 -0.83 10.73 -13.86
N LEU A 287 -1.95 10.00 -13.98
CA LEU A 287 -3.18 10.46 -14.59
C LEU A 287 -4.26 10.49 -13.50
N PRO A 288 -4.48 11.64 -12.84
CA PRO A 288 -5.48 11.74 -11.80
C PRO A 288 -6.87 11.41 -12.37
N ARG A 289 -7.67 10.66 -11.61
CA ARG A 289 -9.07 10.41 -11.96
C ARG A 289 -9.85 11.72 -11.95
N ARG A 290 -9.71 12.47 -10.85
CA ARG A 290 -10.45 13.70 -10.57
C ARG A 290 -9.52 14.83 -10.18
N CYS A 291 -9.85 16.05 -10.55
CA CYS A 291 -9.20 17.24 -10.02
C CYS A 291 -10.17 18.42 -10.02
N SER A 292 -10.21 19.15 -8.89
CA SER A 292 -11.08 20.32 -8.71
C SER A 292 -10.41 21.37 -7.83
N GLY A 293 -10.61 22.63 -8.17
CA GLY A 293 -10.27 23.76 -7.30
C GLY A 293 -11.30 24.00 -6.18
N GLU A 294 -12.46 23.36 -6.27
CA GLU A 294 -13.54 23.44 -5.29
C GLU A 294 -13.45 22.34 -4.24
N ARG A 295 -14.14 22.55 -3.11
CA ARG A 295 -14.22 21.56 -2.04
C ARG A 295 -14.83 20.25 -2.55
N TYR A 296 -14.28 19.12 -2.10
CA TYR A 296 -14.85 17.80 -2.35
C TYR A 296 -16.33 17.71 -1.94
N ASN A 297 -17.14 17.16 -2.83
CA ASN A 297 -18.50 16.73 -2.54
C ASN A 297 -18.80 15.48 -3.39
N GLU A 298 -19.27 14.41 -2.75
CA GLU A 298 -19.44 13.09 -3.38
C GLU A 298 -20.28 13.13 -4.66
N THR A 299 -21.34 13.94 -4.70
CA THR A 299 -22.22 14.06 -5.86
C THR A 299 -21.56 14.83 -7.00
N THR A 300 -20.90 15.95 -6.69
CA THR A 300 -20.25 16.74 -7.74
C THR A 300 -18.98 16.08 -8.28
N ASP A 301 -18.33 15.22 -7.49
CA ASP A 301 -17.09 14.54 -7.89
C ASP A 301 -17.27 13.65 -9.14
N GLU A 302 -18.48 13.10 -9.36
CA GLU A 302 -18.83 12.30 -10.53
C GLU A 302 -18.51 13.02 -11.87
N VAL A 303 -18.53 14.36 -11.88
CA VAL A 303 -18.26 15.20 -13.07
C VAL A 303 -16.91 15.94 -13.03
N MET A 304 -16.04 15.62 -12.06
CA MET A 304 -14.76 16.31 -11.85
C MET A 304 -13.56 15.61 -12.52
N SER A 305 -13.74 14.93 -13.66
CA SER A 305 -12.63 14.23 -14.32
C SER A 305 -11.42 15.12 -14.55
N CYS A 306 -10.21 14.60 -14.36
CA CYS A 306 -8.98 15.32 -14.67
C CYS A 306 -8.51 15.03 -16.10
N ASN A 307 -7.77 15.97 -16.69
CA ASN A 307 -7.20 15.81 -18.03
C ASN A 307 -5.73 16.26 -18.11
N TYR A 308 -4.98 16.04 -17.04
CA TYR A 308 -3.55 16.30 -16.98
C TYR A 308 -2.78 15.00 -16.81
N LEU A 309 -1.67 14.87 -17.55
CA LEU A 309 -0.58 13.99 -17.21
C LEU A 309 0.42 14.78 -16.38
N LEU A 310 0.74 14.27 -15.19
CA LEU A 310 1.74 14.85 -14.31
C LEU A 310 3.00 13.99 -14.38
N THR A 311 4.15 14.60 -14.65
CA THR A 311 5.45 13.93 -14.67
C THR A 311 6.33 14.53 -13.57
N ALA A 312 6.66 13.74 -12.56
CA ALA A 312 7.49 14.17 -11.44
C ALA A 312 8.83 13.42 -11.46
N ASP A 313 9.93 14.09 -11.15
CA ASP A 313 11.17 13.37 -10.85
C ASP A 313 11.08 12.62 -9.51
N GLU A 314 12.09 11.80 -9.24
CA GLU A 314 12.08 10.85 -8.12
C GLU A 314 11.79 11.48 -6.75
N ASP A 315 12.26 12.71 -6.52
CA ASP A 315 12.08 13.46 -5.27
C ASP A 315 10.93 14.48 -5.33
N PHE A 316 10.18 14.50 -6.44
CA PHE A 316 9.11 15.46 -6.71
C PHE A 316 9.60 16.92 -6.56
N SER A 317 10.87 17.19 -6.88
CA SER A 317 11.40 18.55 -6.89
C SER A 317 10.99 19.32 -8.14
N ARG A 318 10.75 18.61 -9.26
CA ARG A 318 10.22 19.16 -10.50
C ARG A 318 9.03 18.34 -10.97
N ILE A 319 7.94 19.04 -11.24
CA ILE A 319 6.71 18.45 -11.78
C ILE A 319 6.35 19.18 -13.06
N GLN A 320 6.32 18.43 -14.16
CA GLN A 320 5.85 18.89 -15.45
C GLN A 320 4.40 18.47 -15.64
N THR A 321 3.62 19.29 -16.33
CA THR A 321 2.21 19.05 -16.56
C THR A 321 1.91 19.10 -18.06
N THR A 322 1.31 18.04 -18.58
CA THR A 322 0.85 17.97 -19.97
C THR A 322 -0.66 17.90 -19.96
N LYS A 323 -1.32 18.83 -20.65
CA LYS A 323 -2.79 18.84 -20.76
C LYS A 323 -3.23 17.94 -21.92
N ILE A 324 -4.08 16.98 -21.63
CA ILE A 324 -4.67 16.06 -22.60
C ILE A 324 -5.98 16.68 -23.12
N VAL A 325 -6.14 16.75 -24.43
CA VAL A 325 -7.33 17.30 -25.08
C VAL A 325 -8.50 16.31 -25.04
N GLY A 326 -9.73 16.80 -25.20
CA GLY A 326 -10.92 15.94 -25.26
C GLY A 326 -11.44 15.45 -23.90
N ARG A 327 -11.32 16.28 -22.86
CA ARG A 327 -11.89 16.00 -21.53
C ARG A 327 -13.41 15.79 -21.62
N ILE A 328 -13.89 14.67 -21.07
CA ILE A 328 -15.31 14.40 -20.83
C ILE A 328 -15.52 14.37 -19.31
N PRO A 329 -16.37 15.23 -18.72
CA PRO A 329 -16.47 15.42 -17.26
C PRO A 329 -16.68 14.16 -16.43
N ILE A 330 -17.45 13.20 -16.96
CA ILE A 330 -17.84 11.97 -16.26
C ILE A 330 -16.82 10.82 -16.38
N ARG A 331 -15.79 10.97 -17.23
CA ARG A 331 -14.80 9.90 -17.51
C ARG A 331 -13.47 10.21 -16.84
N GLY A 332 -13.21 9.57 -15.70
CA GLY A 332 -11.95 9.70 -14.96
C GLY A 332 -10.98 8.58 -15.32
N PHE A 333 -9.68 8.88 -15.36
CA PHE A 333 -8.65 7.85 -15.53
C PHE A 333 -8.66 6.87 -14.36
N SER A 334 -8.61 5.57 -14.64
CA SER A 334 -8.64 4.50 -13.63
C SER A 334 -7.40 3.59 -13.66
N SER A 335 -6.65 3.52 -14.76
CA SER A 335 -5.35 2.83 -14.83
C SER A 335 -4.63 3.24 -16.10
N PHE A 336 -3.31 3.11 -16.14
CA PHE A 336 -2.55 3.20 -17.38
C PHE A 336 -1.24 2.42 -17.30
N LYS A 337 -0.69 2.07 -18.48
CA LYS A 337 0.65 1.53 -18.63
C LYS A 337 1.31 2.16 -19.86
N PHE A 338 2.64 2.25 -19.85
CA PHE A 338 3.39 2.56 -21.05
C PHE A 338 3.32 1.40 -22.03
N LEU A 339 3.18 1.71 -23.32
CA LEU A 339 3.27 0.70 -24.36
C LEU A 339 4.72 0.16 -24.43
N PRO A 340 4.97 -1.15 -24.22
CA PRO A 340 6.33 -1.67 -24.18
C PRO A 340 7.07 -1.45 -25.51
N ASP A 341 8.39 -1.34 -25.47
CA ASP A 341 9.25 -1.04 -26.63
C ASP A 341 8.97 0.32 -27.30
N THR A 342 8.44 1.31 -26.57
CA THR A 342 8.20 2.69 -27.09
C THR A 342 8.93 3.78 -26.30
N ASP A 343 10.00 3.43 -25.59
CA ASP A 343 10.76 4.37 -24.74
C ASP A 343 9.89 5.21 -23.79
N ASP A 344 8.82 4.58 -23.31
CA ASP A 344 7.81 5.16 -22.43
C ASP A 344 7.29 6.51 -22.97
N THR A 345 7.14 6.63 -24.30
CA THR A 345 6.54 7.81 -24.95
C THR A 345 5.05 7.66 -25.22
N ILE A 346 4.53 6.43 -25.24
CA ILE A 346 3.12 6.13 -25.55
C ILE A 346 2.46 5.50 -24.33
N ILE A 347 1.31 6.05 -23.96
CA ILE A 347 0.47 5.59 -22.85
C ILE A 347 -0.78 4.92 -23.40
N ILE A 348 -1.15 3.78 -22.82
CA ILE A 348 -2.46 3.16 -22.93
C ILE A 348 -3.18 3.33 -21.59
N ALA A 349 -4.35 3.94 -21.58
CA ALA A 349 -5.06 4.28 -20.35
C ALA A 349 -6.53 3.85 -20.39
N LEU A 350 -7.02 3.40 -19.24
CA LEU A 350 -8.44 3.23 -18.97
C LEU A 350 -9.03 4.50 -18.40
N LYS A 351 -10.28 4.75 -18.75
CA LYS A 351 -11.15 5.68 -18.03
C LYS A 351 -12.41 4.95 -17.61
N SER A 352 -12.81 5.08 -16.35
CA SER A 352 -14.13 4.64 -15.91
C SER A 352 -15.09 5.82 -15.73
N GLU A 353 -16.36 5.51 -15.96
CA GLU A 353 -17.50 6.39 -15.76
C GLU A 353 -18.34 5.79 -14.63
N GLU A 354 -18.68 6.62 -13.66
CA GLU A 354 -19.67 6.37 -12.62
C GLU A 354 -20.52 7.63 -12.56
N TYR A 355 -21.73 7.55 -13.10
CA TYR A 355 -22.62 8.70 -13.16
C TYR A 355 -24.06 8.26 -12.95
N GLN A 356 -24.67 8.77 -11.89
CA GLN A 356 -26.06 8.45 -11.54
C GLN A 356 -26.33 6.92 -11.47
N GLY A 357 -25.37 6.17 -10.91
CA GLY A 357 -25.47 4.72 -10.75
C GLY A 357 -25.23 3.89 -12.02
N ARG A 358 -24.88 4.52 -13.15
CA ARG A 358 -24.42 3.80 -14.36
C ARG A 358 -22.92 3.73 -14.39
N THR A 359 -22.39 2.59 -14.85
CA THR A 359 -20.96 2.39 -15.02
C THR A 359 -20.59 2.10 -16.47
N ALA A 360 -19.38 2.47 -16.86
CA ALA A 360 -18.78 2.11 -18.14
C ALA A 360 -17.26 2.21 -18.06
N THR A 361 -16.58 1.47 -18.93
CA THR A 361 -15.13 1.62 -19.13
C THR A 361 -14.82 1.96 -20.58
N TYR A 362 -13.87 2.87 -20.74
CA TYR A 362 -13.29 3.31 -21.99
C TYR A 362 -11.78 3.07 -21.99
N ILE A 363 -11.22 2.87 -23.17
CA ILE A 363 -9.77 2.84 -23.38
C ILE A 363 -9.37 3.95 -24.34
N THR A 364 -8.20 4.55 -24.09
CA THR A 364 -7.60 5.59 -24.93
C THR A 364 -6.10 5.36 -24.99
N ALA A 365 -5.46 5.99 -25.98
CA ALA A 365 -4.01 6.00 -26.09
C ALA A 365 -3.52 7.36 -26.58
N PHE A 366 -2.41 7.82 -26.03
CA PHE A 366 -1.81 9.11 -26.35
C PHE A 366 -0.32 9.13 -26.04
N THR A 367 0.41 10.08 -26.61
CA THR A 367 1.83 10.29 -26.28
C THR A 367 1.98 11.06 -24.97
N ILE A 368 3.15 11.03 -24.35
CA ILE A 368 3.44 11.83 -23.14
C ILE A 368 3.37 13.36 -23.39
N GLU A 369 3.44 13.79 -24.65
CA GLU A 369 3.20 15.17 -25.09
C GLU A 369 1.70 15.49 -25.25
N GLY A 370 0.81 14.51 -25.06
CA GLY A 370 -0.65 14.68 -25.09
C GLY A 370 -1.30 14.48 -26.46
N GLU A 371 -0.56 13.97 -27.46
CA GLU A 371 -1.10 13.68 -28.79
C GLU A 371 -1.95 12.40 -28.76
N ILE A 372 -3.22 12.51 -29.14
CA ILE A 372 -4.16 11.38 -29.13
C ILE A 372 -3.87 10.42 -30.30
N LEU A 373 -3.60 9.16 -29.99
CA LEU A 373 -3.43 8.05 -30.94
C LEU A 373 -4.69 7.18 -31.06
N LEU A 374 -5.49 7.13 -30.00
CA LEU A 374 -6.78 6.45 -29.93
C LEU A 374 -7.73 7.27 -29.06
N ALA A 375 -8.78 7.83 -29.66
CA ALA A 375 -9.85 8.48 -28.92
C ALA A 375 -10.57 7.49 -28.01
N ASP A 376 -11.25 7.98 -26.97
CA ASP A 376 -12.01 7.15 -26.03
C ASP A 376 -12.92 6.14 -26.77
N MET A 377 -12.58 4.86 -26.64
CA MET A 377 -13.36 3.75 -27.17
C MET A 377 -14.00 3.01 -26.01
N LYS A 378 -15.32 2.92 -25.98
CA LYS A 378 -16.05 2.15 -24.95
C LYS A 378 -15.76 0.66 -25.11
N ILE A 379 -15.42 -0.01 -24.01
CA ILE A 379 -15.05 -1.44 -23.99
C ILE A 379 -15.93 -2.29 -23.08
N ALA A 380 -16.67 -1.68 -22.15
CA ALA A 380 -17.60 -2.37 -21.26
C ALA A 380 -18.63 -1.42 -20.65
N ASP A 381 -19.76 -1.99 -20.21
CA ASP A 381 -20.76 -1.38 -19.31
C ASP A 381 -20.51 -1.71 -17.83
N LEU A 382 -19.29 -2.18 -17.51
CA LEU A 382 -18.80 -2.40 -16.15
C LEU A 382 -17.58 -1.53 -15.91
N LYS A 383 -17.26 -1.29 -14.63
CA LYS A 383 -16.08 -0.56 -14.19
C LYS A 383 -14.87 -1.49 -14.16
N PHE A 384 -13.87 -1.18 -14.99
CA PHE A 384 -12.56 -1.83 -15.00
C PHE A 384 -11.50 -0.81 -14.60
N GLU A 385 -10.72 -1.17 -13.58
CA GLU A 385 -9.82 -0.25 -12.88
C GLU A 385 -8.36 -0.72 -12.89
N GLY A 386 -8.07 -1.88 -13.46
CA GLY A 386 -6.69 -2.27 -13.74
C GLY A 386 -6.50 -2.62 -15.21
N PHE A 387 -5.35 -2.22 -15.75
CA PHE A 387 -4.89 -2.59 -17.09
C PHE A 387 -3.43 -3.02 -17.05
N GLU A 388 -3.11 -4.13 -17.70
CA GLU A 388 -1.73 -4.62 -17.78
C GLU A 388 -1.44 -5.36 -19.08
N PHE A 389 -0.17 -5.30 -19.52
CA PHE A 389 0.40 -6.17 -20.53
C PHE A 389 0.82 -7.49 -19.88
N VAL A 390 0.19 -8.59 -20.31
CA VAL A 390 0.27 -9.93 -19.67
C VAL A 390 0.99 -10.96 -20.54
#